data_AF-A0A8C8GFR2-F1
#
_entry.id   AF-A0A8C8GFR2-F1
#
_cell.length_a   1.000
_cell.length_b   1.000
_cell.length_c   1.000
_cell.angle_alpha   90.00
_cell.angle_beta   90.00
_cell.angle_gamma   90.00
#
_symmetry.space_group_name_H-M   'P 1'
#
loop_
_entity.id
_entity.type
_entity.pdbx_description
1 polymer ?
#
loop_
_entity_poly.entity_id
_entity_poly.type
_entity_poly.pdbx_seq_one_letter_code
_entity_poly.pdbx_strand_id
1 'polypeptide(L)'
;MYNPHVKDEEVRAFLGRYMDNVSSARYLRDSLGFWNGRRGFQALLRESPKSVDGYLHPPAMFSLGADRGTLYYARQPPFCRRCMAYGHILASCSAKKCRFCGSEEHEAKECDEPKACHGCGSKVHLWRDCPARHRSYAS
;
A
#
# COMPACT_ATOMS: atom_id res chain seq x y z
N MET A 1 -3.23 9.95 -7.94
CA MET A 1 -2.30 11.01 -8.38
C MET A 1 -0.98 10.30 -8.65
N TYR A 2 -0.47 10.39 -9.89
CA TYR A 2 0.78 9.75 -10.27
C TYR A 2 1.96 10.45 -9.59
N ASN A 3 2.83 9.69 -8.93
CA ASN A 3 4.15 10.18 -8.54
C ASN A 3 5.18 9.74 -9.59
N PRO A 4 5.87 10.68 -10.27
CA PRO A 4 6.95 10.38 -11.21
C PRO A 4 8.14 9.62 -10.59
N HIS A 5 8.35 9.74 -9.28
CA HIS A 5 9.48 9.13 -8.59
C HIS A 5 9.33 7.64 -8.32
N VAL A 6 8.09 7.12 -8.34
CA VAL A 6 7.86 5.68 -8.16
C VAL A 6 7.99 4.99 -9.52
N LYS A 7 9.06 4.23 -9.71
CA LYS A 7 9.31 3.51 -10.97
C LYS A 7 8.37 2.32 -11.13
N ASP A 8 8.10 1.95 -12.39
CA ASP A 8 7.25 0.80 -12.71
C ASP A 8 7.80 -0.52 -12.17
N GLU A 9 9.14 -0.64 -12.14
CA GLU A 9 9.84 -1.80 -11.59
C GLU A 9 9.63 -1.95 -10.08
N GLU A 10 9.55 -0.86 -9.32
CA GLU A 10 9.29 -0.89 -7.89
C GLU A 10 7.87 -1.35 -7.59
N VAL A 11 6.90 -0.86 -8.37
CA VAL A 11 5.51 -1.33 -8.29
C VAL A 11 5.43 -2.81 -8.65
N ARG A 12 6.10 -3.22 -9.74
CA ARG A 12 6.14 -4.63 -10.17
C ARG A 12 6.77 -5.53 -9.11
N ALA A 13 7.88 -5.12 -8.51
CA ALA A 13 8.56 -5.86 -7.44
C ALA A 13 7.67 -5.99 -6.19
N PHE A 14 6.91 -4.95 -5.84
CA PHE A 14 5.92 -5.02 -4.78
C PHE A 14 4.80 -6.02 -5.08
N LEU A 15 4.21 -5.95 -6.29
CA LEU A 15 3.15 -6.88 -6.71
C LEU A 15 3.63 -8.33 -6.74
N GLY A 16 4.88 -8.57 -7.14
CA GLY A 16 5.51 -9.90 -7.19
C GLY A 16 5.67 -10.60 -5.83
N ARG A 17 5.44 -9.90 -4.71
CA ARG A 17 5.37 -10.52 -3.37
C ARG A 17 4.06 -11.31 -3.17
N TYR A 18 3.00 -10.95 -3.89
CA TYR A 18 1.65 -11.49 -3.74
C TYR A 18 1.18 -12.24 -5.00
N MET A 19 1.78 -11.95 -6.15
CA MET A 19 1.34 -12.42 -7.46
C MET A 19 2.48 -13.06 -8.26
N ASP A 20 2.11 -13.94 -9.18
CA ASP A 20 2.98 -14.50 -10.20
C ASP A 20 2.75 -13.86 -11.56
N ASN A 21 3.75 -13.96 -12.44
CA ASN A 21 3.69 -13.50 -13.83
C ASN A 21 3.28 -12.02 -14.00
N VAL A 22 3.70 -11.15 -13.08
CA VAL A 22 3.41 -9.71 -13.17
C VAL A 22 4.02 -9.13 -14.45
N SER A 23 3.19 -8.56 -15.32
CA SER A 23 3.58 -7.92 -16.58
C SER A 23 4.35 -6.61 -16.36
N SER A 24 4.85 -6.02 -17.44
CA SER A 24 5.22 -4.60 -17.45
C SER A 24 4.00 -3.71 -17.25
N ALA A 25 4.24 -2.46 -16.84
CA ALA A 25 3.19 -1.49 -16.61
C ALA A 25 2.55 -1.03 -17.93
N ARG A 26 1.21 -1.02 -17.97
CA ARG A 26 0.42 -0.40 -19.03
C ARG A 26 -0.19 0.90 -18.52
N TYR A 27 0.07 2.00 -19.20
CA TYR A 27 -0.50 3.31 -18.87
C TYR A 27 -1.94 3.38 -19.37
N LEU A 28 -2.91 3.44 -18.45
CA LEU A 28 -4.33 3.44 -18.79
C LEU A 28 -4.77 4.81 -19.29
N ARG A 29 -5.34 4.85 -20.49
CA ARG A 29 -5.80 6.07 -21.14
C ARG A 29 -7.33 6.14 -21.12
N ASP A 30 -7.87 7.34 -21.11
CA ASP A 30 -9.30 7.59 -21.28
C ASP A 30 -9.73 7.44 -22.75
N SER A 31 -11.01 7.70 -23.03
CA SER A 31 -11.57 7.62 -24.39
C SER A 31 -10.97 8.65 -25.36
N LEU A 32 -10.34 9.71 -24.85
CA LEU A 32 -9.68 10.75 -25.64
C LEU A 32 -8.18 10.48 -25.81
N GLY A 33 -7.67 9.38 -25.25
CA GLY A 33 -6.25 8.99 -25.33
C GLY A 33 -5.35 9.64 -24.27
N PHE A 34 -5.90 10.47 -23.39
CA PHE A 34 -5.12 11.05 -22.29
C PHE A 34 -4.91 10.02 -21.20
N TRP A 35 -3.71 10.01 -20.63
CA TRP A 35 -3.40 9.12 -19.54
C TRP A 35 -4.08 9.59 -18.25
N ASN A 36 -4.78 8.68 -17.57
CA ASN A 36 -5.59 8.99 -16.38
C ASN A 36 -4.82 8.86 -15.05
N GLY A 37 -3.50 8.77 -15.10
CA GLY A 37 -2.65 8.59 -13.91
C GLY A 37 -2.66 7.17 -13.33
N ARG A 38 -3.34 6.20 -13.95
CA ARG A 38 -3.37 4.80 -13.51
C ARG A 38 -2.40 3.94 -14.32
N ARG A 39 -1.81 2.97 -13.64
CA ARG A 39 -0.94 1.95 -14.22
C ARG A 39 -1.65 0.61 -14.06
N GLY A 40 -1.85 -0.11 -15.16
CA GLY A 40 -2.42 -1.45 -15.20
C GLY A 40 -1.33 -2.50 -15.30
N PHE A 41 -1.52 -3.61 -14.61
CA PHE A 41 -0.65 -4.77 -14.65
C PHE A 41 -1.52 -6.01 -14.84
N GLN A 42 -1.03 -6.96 -15.63
CA GLN A 42 -1.59 -8.31 -15.68
C GLN A 42 -0.75 -9.21 -14.78
N ALA A 43 -1.41 -10.02 -13.97
CA ALA A 43 -0.77 -10.89 -13.00
C ALA A 43 -1.75 -11.97 -12.52
N LEU A 44 -1.23 -13.03 -11.92
CA LEU A 44 -2.01 -14.09 -11.28
C LEU A 44 -1.81 -14.02 -9.77
N LEU A 45 -2.91 -14.01 -9.00
CA LEU A 45 -2.82 -14.07 -7.53
C LEU A 45 -2.28 -15.43 -7.10
N ARG A 46 -1.34 -15.44 -6.15
CA ARG A 46 -0.90 -16.69 -5.50
C ARG A 46 -2.00 -17.25 -4.62
N GLU A 47 -1.98 -18.55 -4.40
CA GLU A 47 -2.89 -19.19 -3.45
C GLU A 47 -2.40 -19.00 -2.00
N SER A 48 -3.35 -18.84 -1.09
CA SER A 48 -3.09 -18.80 0.36
C SER A 48 -4.27 -19.40 1.12
N PRO A 49 -4.08 -20.57 1.76
CA PRO A 49 -5.13 -21.22 2.56
C PRO A 49 -5.62 -20.38 3.75
N LYS A 50 -4.85 -19.36 4.15
CA LYS A 50 -5.15 -18.47 5.28
C LYS A 50 -6.02 -17.27 4.91
N SER A 51 -6.24 -17.05 3.63
CA SER A 51 -7.01 -15.89 3.13
C SER A 51 -8.51 -16.20 3.06
N VAL A 52 -9.33 -15.16 2.89
CA VAL A 52 -10.79 -15.25 2.95
C VAL A 52 -11.38 -16.09 1.81
N ASP A 53 -10.76 -16.08 0.64
CA ASP A 53 -11.26 -16.73 -0.59
C ASP A 53 -10.20 -17.66 -1.24
N GLY A 54 -9.13 -17.96 -0.52
CA GLY A 54 -8.05 -18.84 -0.98
C GLY A 54 -6.91 -18.14 -1.74
N TYR A 55 -6.95 -16.82 -1.94
CA TYR A 55 -5.90 -16.07 -2.62
C TYR A 55 -5.09 -15.11 -1.73
N LEU A 56 -3.79 -15.02 -1.99
CA LEU A 56 -2.88 -14.06 -1.38
C LEU A 56 -3.10 -12.66 -1.97
N HIS A 57 -4.02 -11.90 -1.39
CA HIS A 57 -4.30 -10.55 -1.85
C HIS A 57 -3.22 -9.55 -1.43
N PRO A 58 -2.70 -8.71 -2.36
CA PRO A 58 -1.91 -7.55 -1.97
C PRO A 58 -2.79 -6.57 -1.19
N PRO A 59 -2.25 -5.79 -0.24
CA PRO A 59 -3.03 -4.80 0.47
C PRO A 59 -3.58 -3.74 -0.50
N ALA A 60 -4.89 -3.45 -0.41
CA ALA A 60 -5.57 -2.51 -1.32
C ALA A 60 -5.01 -1.08 -1.20
N MET A 61 -4.49 -0.74 -0.03
CA MET A 61 -3.74 0.48 0.24
C MET A 61 -2.35 0.08 0.70
N PHE A 62 -1.32 0.67 0.10
CA PHE A 62 0.07 0.32 0.39
C PHE A 62 0.96 1.55 0.31
N SER A 63 2.19 1.41 0.80
CA SER A 63 3.19 2.46 0.72
C SER A 63 4.44 1.93 0.02
N LEU A 64 4.98 2.69 -0.93
CA LEU A 64 6.31 2.50 -1.51
C LEU A 64 7.14 3.71 -1.09
N GLY A 65 7.94 3.56 -0.03
CA GLY A 65 8.65 4.69 0.59
C GLY A 65 7.67 5.76 1.11
N ALA A 66 7.82 6.99 0.62
CA ALA A 66 6.94 8.11 0.96
C ALA A 66 5.53 7.99 0.39
N ASP A 67 5.39 7.17 -0.66
CA ASP A 67 4.28 7.27 -1.59
C ASP A 67 3.19 6.28 -1.27
N ARG A 68 1.96 6.78 -1.19
CA ARG A 68 0.78 5.97 -0.93
C ARG A 68 0.16 5.53 -2.25
N GLY A 69 0.09 4.22 -2.44
CA GLY A 69 -0.57 3.57 -3.56
C GLY A 69 -1.95 3.04 -3.16
N THR A 70 -2.83 2.93 -4.15
CA THR A 70 -4.10 2.21 -4.01
C THR A 70 -4.27 1.29 -5.20
N LEU A 71 -4.74 0.08 -4.94
CA LEU A 71 -4.85 -0.99 -5.93
C LEU A 71 -6.29 -1.51 -5.97
N TYR A 72 -6.79 -1.68 -7.19
CA TYR A 72 -8.12 -2.14 -7.52
C TYR A 72 -8.04 -3.21 -8.60
N TYR A 73 -8.79 -4.29 -8.43
CA TYR A 73 -8.87 -5.40 -9.39
C TYR A 73 -10.20 -6.13 -9.25
N ALA A 74 -10.53 -6.95 -10.24
CA ALA A 74 -11.75 -7.72 -10.25
C ALA A 74 -11.84 -8.65 -9.03
N ARG A 75 -13.01 -8.70 -8.40
CA ARG A 75 -13.31 -9.55 -7.23
C ARG A 75 -12.43 -9.28 -6.00
N GLN A 76 -11.81 -8.10 -5.90
CA GLN A 76 -11.09 -7.70 -4.70
C GLN A 76 -12.01 -7.79 -3.47
N PRO A 77 -11.65 -8.56 -2.41
CA PRO A 77 -12.49 -8.68 -1.24
C PRO A 77 -12.58 -7.36 -0.47
N PRO A 78 -13.59 -7.21 0.42
CA PRO A 78 -13.71 -6.03 1.27
C PRO A 78 -12.42 -5.77 2.06
N PHE A 79 -11.88 -4.57 1.94
CA PHE A 79 -10.63 -4.16 2.59
C PHE A 79 -10.87 -3.12 3.68
N CYS A 80 -10.40 -3.41 4.88
CA CYS A 80 -10.50 -2.49 6.00
C CYS A 80 -9.30 -1.55 6.06
N ARG A 81 -9.53 -0.27 5.78
CA ARG A 81 -8.50 0.79 5.85
C ARG A 81 -8.02 1.11 7.28
N ARG A 82 -8.57 0.47 8.32
CA ARG A 82 -8.12 0.63 9.71
C ARG A 82 -7.08 -0.39 10.12
N CYS A 83 -7.38 -1.67 9.93
CA CYS A 83 -6.49 -2.76 10.31
C CYS A 83 -5.66 -3.30 9.14
N MET A 84 -5.86 -2.77 7.93
CA MET A 84 -5.17 -3.18 6.70
C MET A 84 -5.38 -4.66 6.32
N ALA A 85 -6.51 -5.24 6.71
CA ALA A 85 -6.87 -6.63 6.45
C ALA A 85 -8.09 -6.75 5.51
N TYR A 86 -8.17 -7.87 4.81
CA TYR A 86 -9.32 -8.25 4.00
C TYR A 86 -10.40 -8.98 4.81
N GLY A 87 -11.62 -9.04 4.27
CA GLY A 87 -12.76 -9.76 4.83
C GLY A 87 -13.81 -8.88 5.51
N HIS A 88 -13.53 -7.59 5.73
CA HIS A 88 -14.50 -6.64 6.29
C HIS A 88 -14.19 -5.20 5.89
N ILE A 89 -15.14 -4.30 6.11
CA ILE A 89 -14.99 -2.85 5.89
C ILE A 89 -14.77 -2.11 7.21
N LEU A 90 -14.41 -0.83 7.12
CA LEU A 90 -14.17 0.03 8.28
C LEU A 90 -15.33 0.02 9.29
N ALA A 91 -16.57 0.04 8.81
CA ALA A 91 -17.77 0.03 9.66
C ALA A 91 -17.92 -1.25 10.49
N SER A 92 -17.41 -2.38 9.99
CA SER A 92 -17.48 -3.69 10.64
C SER A 92 -16.16 -4.05 11.35
N CYS A 93 -15.24 -3.09 11.50
CA CYS A 93 -13.94 -3.33 12.10
C CYS A 93 -14.02 -3.18 13.62
N SER A 94 -13.96 -4.32 14.33
CA SER A 94 -13.84 -4.38 15.80
C SER A 94 -12.44 -4.07 16.31
N ALA A 95 -11.44 -4.09 15.45
CA ALA A 95 -10.05 -3.91 15.84
C ALA A 95 -9.76 -2.46 16.25
N LYS A 96 -9.45 -2.25 17.53
CA LYS A 96 -8.91 -1.01 18.10
C LYS A 96 -7.38 -1.06 18.15
N LYS A 97 -6.75 -1.26 17.01
CA LYS A 97 -5.28 -1.29 16.93
C LYS A 97 -4.73 0.10 16.64
N CYS A 98 -3.78 0.54 17.45
CA CYS A 98 -2.95 1.69 17.18
C CYS A 98 -2.19 1.50 15.86
N ARG A 99 -2.36 2.43 14.93
CA ARG A 99 -1.67 2.37 13.63
C ARG A 99 -0.18 2.75 13.70
N PHE A 100 0.29 3.29 14.82
CA PHE A 100 1.69 3.68 15.00
C PHE A 100 2.53 2.57 15.65
N CYS A 101 2.02 1.95 16.72
CA CYS A 101 2.75 0.90 17.45
C CYS A 101 2.16 -0.50 17.31
N GLY A 102 0.97 -0.66 16.72
CA GLY A 102 0.29 -1.95 16.57
C GLY A 102 -0.42 -2.47 17.81
N SER A 103 -0.36 -1.75 18.94
CA SER A 103 -1.03 -2.13 20.20
C SER A 103 -2.54 -2.15 20.04
N GLU A 104 -3.22 -3.10 20.68
CA GLU A 104 -4.69 -3.20 20.72
C GLU A 104 -5.29 -2.45 21.93
N GLU A 105 -4.44 -1.91 22.81
CA GLU A 105 -4.85 -1.25 24.06
C GLU A 105 -5.31 0.19 23.85
N HIS A 106 -4.85 0.87 22.79
CA HIS A 106 -5.12 2.29 22.56
C HIS A 106 -5.26 2.64 21.08
N GLU A 107 -5.92 3.78 20.80
CA GLU A 107 -6.00 4.30 19.44
C GLU A 107 -4.77 5.14 19.07
N ALA A 108 -4.55 5.35 17.77
CA ALA A 108 -3.42 6.15 17.27
C ALA A 108 -3.35 7.58 17.83
N LYS A 109 -4.46 8.12 18.35
CA LYS A 109 -4.51 9.45 19.00
C LYS A 109 -3.96 9.45 20.42
N GLU A 110 -4.01 8.30 21.09
CA GLU A 110 -3.60 8.07 22.48
C GLU A 110 -2.25 7.33 22.53
N CYS A 111 -1.56 7.26 21.39
CA CYS A 111 -0.31 6.56 21.27
C CYS A 111 0.85 7.46 21.69
N ASP A 112 1.45 7.14 22.82
CA ASP A 112 2.65 7.82 23.33
C ASP A 112 3.96 7.25 22.77
N GLU A 113 3.89 6.16 21.98
CA GLU A 113 5.08 5.61 21.32
C GLU A 113 5.62 6.59 20.27
N PRO A 114 6.95 6.83 20.24
CA PRO A 114 7.56 7.68 19.25
C PRO A 114 7.30 7.12 17.85
N LYS A 115 6.74 7.97 16.99
CA LYS A 115 6.41 7.62 15.61
C LYS A 115 7.68 7.20 14.88
N ALA A 116 7.68 5.97 14.39
CA ALA A 116 8.76 5.48 13.54
C ALA A 116 8.74 6.14 12.16
N CYS A 117 9.91 6.37 11.61
CA CYS A 117 10.13 6.75 10.23
C CYS A 117 9.43 5.77 9.28
N HIS A 118 8.45 6.25 8.52
CA HIS A 118 7.68 5.41 7.61
C HIS A 118 8.48 4.78 6.46
N GLY A 119 9.68 5.28 6.15
CA GLY A 119 10.50 4.71 5.07
C GLY A 119 11.66 3.81 5.53
N CYS A 120 12.30 4.08 6.67
CA CYS A 120 13.42 3.25 7.17
C CYS A 120 13.13 2.54 8.50
N GLY A 121 11.96 2.76 9.12
CA GLY A 121 11.57 2.12 10.38
C GLY A 121 12.26 2.67 11.64
N SER A 122 13.17 3.63 11.53
CA SER A 122 13.86 4.23 12.69
C SER A 122 12.90 5.00 13.59
N LYS A 123 12.99 4.82 14.92
CA LYS A 123 12.24 5.63 15.92
C LYS A 123 12.89 6.99 16.24
N VAL A 124 14.08 7.26 15.70
CA VAL A 124 14.89 8.46 16.03
C VAL A 124 14.43 9.70 15.26
N HIS A 125 13.85 9.50 14.07
CA HIS A 125 13.40 10.60 13.21
C HIS A 125 12.09 10.23 12.51
N LEU A 126 11.35 11.24 12.08
CA LEU A 126 10.20 11.05 11.19
C LEU A 126 10.69 10.93 9.75
N TRP A 127 9.85 10.38 8.86
CA TRP A 127 10.19 10.29 7.43
C TRP A 127 10.65 11.63 6.85
N ARG A 128 10.08 12.76 7.32
CA ARG A 128 10.46 14.10 6.87
C ARG A 128 11.96 14.40 7.03
N ASP A 129 12.57 13.85 8.07
CA ASP A 129 13.94 14.08 8.52
C ASP A 129 14.80 12.82 8.37
N CYS A 130 14.31 11.85 7.58
CA CYS A 130 15.03 10.63 7.33
C CYS A 130 16.26 10.90 6.44
N PRO A 131 17.46 10.47 6.84
CA PRO A 131 18.66 10.64 6.02
C PRO A 131 18.60 9.84 4.71
N ALA A 132 17.81 8.75 4.68
CA ALA A 132 17.52 7.99 3.46
C ALA A 132 16.46 8.66 2.56
N ARG A 133 15.80 9.74 3.03
CA ARG A 133 14.85 10.51 2.22
C ARG A 133 15.64 11.41 1.27
N HIS A 134 15.86 10.93 0.04
CA HIS A 134 16.26 11.80 -1.06
C HIS A 134 15.15 12.84 -1.33
N ARG A 135 15.38 14.08 -0.90
CA ARG A 135 14.51 15.22 -1.22
C ARG A 135 14.85 15.71 -2.64
N SER A 136 14.31 15.09 -3.67
CA SER A 136 14.23 15.77 -4.97
C SER A 136 13.02 16.69 -4.97
N TYR A 137 13.24 17.97 -4.66
CA TYR A 137 12.29 19.06 -4.93
C TYR A 137 12.78 19.95 -6.09
N ALA A 138 13.52 19.36 -7.03
CA ALA A 138 14.09 20.00 -8.22
C ALA A 138 14.08 18.96 -9.34
N SER A 139 13.69 19.23 -10.59
CA SER A 139 13.04 20.37 -11.25
C SER A 139 12.35 19.79 -12.49
#